data_AF-A0A2E9QTU7-F1
#
_entry.id   AF-A0A2E9QTU7-F1
#
_cell.length_a   1.000
_cell.length_b   1.000
_cell.length_c   1.000
_cell.angle_alpha   90.00
_cell.angle_beta   90.00
_cell.angle_gamma   90.00
#
_symmetry.space_group_name_H-M   'P 1'
#
loop_
_entity.id
_entity.type
_entity.pdbx_description
1 polymer ?
#
loop_
_entity_poly.entity_id
_entity_poly.type
_entity_poly.pdbx_seq_one_letter_code
_entity_poly.pdbx_strand_id
1 'polypeptide(L)'
;MAFLGRVFSADLRSLALYRVCVSLVLLYDLWVRSHDIVAHYTDQGILTREMAMKNLHYPLSFSLHMMSGHWFVQVLLFLIAAAAGFALLFGWRTRLATFVSWFLLLSLQTRNTLLLNAGDSILVITLFWGMFMPLGARYSIDAIKHSYSRKVIPDSISSLAVAAFMLQLGCLYWFSVVLKSGPAWHKDFTAVYYALHVREFITPTGMYLRQFEWILPFLTRVTIWTEVGAPLLLFLPFFGGRIRLFGVVALLGMHFSFQLCLNLGLFSVIPLIALFPLLPTVFWEMLERCWMLVKGFFLFAFLQTLVHGVSSLMTALFAPQSDREHRSFSLRQSLFSKVLVVCAFVVVFWANVASIKPSYTMPEWMESLHYALLLDQEWVMFAPEPSKYDSWYAIPGELADHSHIDVFKVHNNIPNPTKVNWDGYKHLSMRIRNYRWSNYYIRLFDYDEPKNLKVYWPRYIRYMCGQWNSNAPEQKQLIAIGVFMLTSLTKLNGTSELIENKRAWLGRCPDGQVIKEETDGKEKTAPTTKPASSKPTTKSASSKPATKSAH
;
A
#
# COMPACT_ATOMS: atom_id res chain seq x y z
N MET A 1 -8.47 21.23 29.29
CA MET A 1 -7.22 21.63 28.61
C MET A 1 -6.03 20.73 28.96
N ALA A 2 -5.60 20.64 30.22
CA ALA A 2 -4.41 19.86 30.59
C ALA A 2 -4.51 18.34 30.29
N PHE A 3 -5.68 17.72 30.50
CA PHE A 3 -5.91 16.31 30.17
C PHE A 3 -5.77 16.05 28.66
N LEU A 4 -6.51 16.81 27.83
CA LEU A 4 -6.44 16.73 26.37
C LEU A 4 -5.02 16.97 25.83
N GLY A 5 -4.28 17.90 26.43
CA GLY A 5 -2.88 18.13 26.09
C GLY A 5 -1.97 16.92 26.36
N ARG A 6 -2.26 16.12 27.40
CA ARG A 6 -1.54 14.87 27.68
C ARG A 6 -1.94 13.74 26.72
N VAL A 7 -3.24 13.61 26.43
CA VAL A 7 -3.77 12.64 25.44
C VAL A 7 -3.10 12.85 24.09
N PHE A 8 -3.22 14.07 23.56
CA PHE A 8 -2.75 14.44 22.23
C PHE A 8 -1.36 15.07 22.29
N SER A 9 -0.41 14.33 22.86
CA SER A 9 1.00 14.69 22.87
C SER A 9 1.84 13.65 22.13
N ALA A 10 2.91 14.09 21.47
CA ALA A 10 3.90 13.21 20.86
C ALA A 10 5.29 13.56 21.42
N ASP A 11 6.08 12.54 21.74
CA ASP A 11 7.49 12.71 22.10
C ASP A 11 8.29 13.07 20.83
N LEU A 12 9.18 14.06 20.91
CA LEU A 12 9.94 14.52 19.75
C LEU A 12 10.94 13.48 19.26
N ARG A 13 11.42 12.58 20.14
CA ARG A 13 12.28 11.45 19.73
C ARG A 13 11.50 10.46 18.88
N SER A 14 10.23 10.21 19.23
CA SER A 14 9.31 9.39 18.45
C SER A 14 9.04 9.97 17.05
N LEU A 15 8.88 11.30 16.95
CA LEU A 15 8.76 11.97 15.64
C LEU A 15 10.03 11.88 14.80
N ALA A 16 11.20 11.98 15.43
CA ALA A 16 12.49 11.82 14.75
C ALA A 16 12.69 10.38 14.24
N LEU A 17 12.31 9.38 15.04
CA LEU A 17 12.32 7.96 14.64
C LEU A 17 11.40 7.72 13.44
N TYR A 18 10.16 8.22 13.51
CA TYR A 18 9.22 8.17 12.38
C TYR A 18 9.82 8.79 11.11
N ARG A 19 10.38 10.00 11.19
CA ARG A 19 11.00 10.68 10.06
C ARG A 19 12.11 9.83 9.42
N VAL A 20 12.98 9.23 10.21
CA VAL A 20 14.05 8.35 9.69
C VAL A 20 13.45 7.14 9.00
N CYS A 21 12.56 6.42 9.66
CA CYS A 21 11.99 5.18 9.14
C CYS A 21 11.10 5.40 7.90
N VAL A 22 10.27 6.46 7.88
CA VAL A 22 9.45 6.78 6.70
C VAL A 22 10.32 7.20 5.52
N SER A 23 11.45 7.88 5.74
CA SER A 23 12.40 8.22 4.68
C SER A 23 13.09 6.98 4.11
N LEU A 24 13.44 6.01 4.95
CA LEU A 24 13.98 4.73 4.50
C LEU A 24 12.96 3.94 3.67
N VAL A 25 11.69 3.96 4.07
CA VAL A 25 10.60 3.36 3.29
C VAL A 25 10.47 4.03 1.92
N LEU A 26 10.50 5.36 1.85
CA LEU A 26 10.46 6.10 0.58
C LEU A 26 11.63 5.72 -0.34
N LEU A 27 12.84 5.69 0.20
CA LEU A 27 14.05 5.34 -0.56
C LEU A 27 14.02 3.88 -1.03
N TYR A 28 13.56 2.96 -0.17
CA TYR A 28 13.41 1.55 -0.54
C TYR A 28 12.32 1.35 -1.60
N ASP A 29 11.17 2.03 -1.48
CA ASP A 29 10.12 1.98 -2.50
C ASP A 29 10.62 2.47 -3.85
N LEU A 30 11.32 3.62 -3.87
CA LEU A 30 11.95 4.15 -5.07
C LEU A 30 12.97 3.18 -5.66
N TRP A 31 13.82 2.58 -4.83
CA TRP A 31 14.80 1.58 -5.26
C TRP A 31 14.11 0.38 -5.91
N VAL A 32 13.07 -0.19 -5.29
CA VAL A 32 12.32 -1.31 -5.88
C VAL A 32 11.70 -0.91 -7.21
N ARG A 33 10.97 0.22 -7.26
CA ARG A 33 10.34 0.72 -8.50
C ARG A 33 11.35 1.06 -9.59
N SER A 34 12.58 1.43 -9.23
CA SER A 34 13.63 1.82 -10.19
C SER A 34 14.03 0.68 -11.14
N HIS A 35 13.89 -0.58 -10.72
CA HIS A 35 14.20 -1.76 -11.53
C HIS A 35 13.20 -2.01 -12.66
N ASP A 36 12.04 -1.35 -12.62
CA ASP A 36 10.89 -1.55 -13.50
C ASP A 36 10.34 -0.24 -14.09
N ILE A 37 11.19 0.81 -14.18
CA ILE A 37 10.79 2.14 -14.66
C ILE A 37 10.12 2.04 -16.03
N VAL A 38 10.77 1.36 -16.98
CA VAL A 38 10.26 1.19 -18.35
C VAL A 38 8.93 0.48 -18.33
N ALA A 39 8.81 -0.64 -17.62
CA ALA A 39 7.62 -1.48 -17.59
C ALA A 39 6.38 -0.71 -17.08
N HIS A 40 6.54 0.12 -16.06
CA HIS A 40 5.39 0.66 -15.32
C HIS A 40 5.15 2.16 -15.45
N TYR A 41 6.13 2.96 -15.87
CA TYR A 41 6.02 4.42 -15.86
C TYR A 41 6.31 5.07 -17.22
N THR A 42 6.62 4.31 -18.26
CA THR A 42 6.93 4.83 -19.61
C THR A 42 5.90 4.43 -20.67
N ASP A 43 5.87 5.14 -21.79
CA ASP A 43 5.00 4.83 -22.93
C ASP A 43 5.46 3.58 -23.72
N GLN A 44 6.70 3.10 -23.46
CA GLN A 44 7.23 1.86 -24.01
C GLN A 44 6.80 0.61 -23.21
N GLY A 45 6.35 0.83 -21.97
CA GLY A 45 5.96 -0.23 -21.06
C GLY A 45 4.51 -0.69 -21.21
N ILE A 46 3.99 -1.24 -20.12
CA ILE A 46 2.65 -1.82 -20.04
C ILE A 46 1.59 -0.72 -19.95
N LEU A 47 1.79 0.26 -19.05
CA LEU A 47 0.84 1.33 -18.79
C LEU A 47 1.29 2.63 -19.46
N THR A 48 0.86 2.82 -20.71
CA THR A 48 1.05 4.09 -21.42
C THR A 48 0.30 5.24 -20.75
N ARG A 49 0.73 6.48 -20.98
CA ARG A 49 0.03 7.67 -20.46
C ARG A 49 -1.38 7.80 -21.00
N GLU A 50 -1.61 7.48 -22.28
CA GLU A 50 -2.96 7.50 -22.86
C GLU A 50 -3.92 6.59 -22.09
N MET A 51 -3.49 5.36 -21.79
CA MET A 51 -4.30 4.41 -21.03
C MET A 51 -4.51 4.84 -19.58
N ALA A 52 -3.48 5.41 -18.94
CA ALA A 52 -3.60 5.93 -17.58
C ALA A 52 -4.61 7.09 -17.53
N MET A 53 -4.53 8.08 -18.44
CA MET A 53 -5.47 9.20 -18.51
C MET A 53 -6.90 8.74 -18.75
N LYS A 54 -7.09 7.73 -19.62
CA LYS A 54 -8.42 7.27 -19.99
C LYS A 54 -9.11 6.45 -18.91
N ASN A 55 -8.35 5.65 -18.16
CA ASN A 55 -8.91 4.58 -17.35
C ASN A 55 -8.56 4.64 -15.86
N LEU A 56 -7.58 5.46 -15.43
CA LEU A 56 -7.09 5.50 -14.03
C LEU A 56 -7.13 6.90 -13.40
N HIS A 57 -7.40 7.95 -14.17
CA HIS A 57 -7.42 9.32 -13.66
C HIS A 57 -8.80 9.70 -13.11
N TYR A 58 -8.80 10.24 -11.89
CA TYR A 58 -9.96 10.90 -11.29
C TYR A 58 -10.03 12.38 -11.68
N PRO A 59 -11.21 13.03 -11.60
CA PRO A 59 -11.31 14.48 -11.70
C PRO A 59 -10.31 15.17 -10.76
N LEU A 60 -9.63 16.22 -11.23
CA LEU A 60 -8.60 16.97 -10.50
C LEU A 60 -7.31 16.20 -10.14
N SER A 61 -7.19 14.91 -10.49
CA SER A 61 -5.95 14.16 -10.25
C SER A 61 -4.77 14.76 -11.02
N PHE A 62 -3.66 14.93 -10.33
CA PHE A 62 -2.44 15.52 -10.90
C PHE A 62 -1.25 14.57 -10.72
N SER A 63 -0.46 14.41 -11.78
CA SER A 63 0.79 13.66 -11.73
C SER A 63 1.85 14.33 -12.60
N LEU A 64 2.92 14.83 -11.97
CA LEU A 64 4.13 15.28 -12.63
C LEU A 64 4.78 14.17 -13.48
N HIS A 65 4.69 12.92 -13.04
CA HIS A 65 5.13 11.74 -13.80
C HIS A 65 4.33 11.51 -15.10
N MET A 66 3.21 12.20 -15.32
CA MET A 66 2.48 12.19 -16.61
C MET A 66 3.01 13.20 -17.63
N MET A 67 3.89 14.13 -17.24
CA MET A 67 4.45 15.16 -18.13
C MET A 67 5.16 14.55 -19.34
N SER A 68 5.86 13.42 -19.17
CA SER A 68 6.50 12.68 -20.27
C SER A 68 6.53 11.19 -20.00
N GLY A 69 6.23 10.39 -21.02
CA GLY A 69 6.35 8.93 -20.95
C GLY A 69 7.74 8.43 -21.37
N HIS A 70 8.71 9.32 -21.57
CA HIS A 70 10.07 8.96 -21.90
C HIS A 70 10.85 8.51 -20.65
N TRP A 71 11.60 7.41 -20.76
CA TRP A 71 12.33 6.81 -19.63
C TRP A 71 13.27 7.80 -18.92
N PHE A 72 13.95 8.66 -19.68
CA PHE A 72 14.89 9.65 -19.14
C PHE A 72 14.22 10.62 -18.15
N VAL A 73 13.02 11.11 -18.48
CA VAL A 73 12.28 12.03 -17.58
C VAL A 73 11.85 11.31 -16.31
N GLN A 74 11.43 10.04 -16.43
CA GLN A 74 11.07 9.23 -15.27
C GLN A 74 12.28 9.01 -14.35
N VAL A 75 13.45 8.68 -14.90
CA VAL A 75 14.70 8.55 -14.12
C VAL A 75 15.05 9.85 -13.40
N LEU A 76 14.95 11.00 -14.07
CA LEU A 76 15.22 12.29 -13.44
C LEU A 76 14.27 12.56 -12.25
N LEU A 77 12.98 12.31 -12.41
CA LEU A 77 12.00 12.47 -11.33
C LEU A 77 12.28 11.52 -10.15
N PHE A 78 12.70 10.28 -10.41
CA PHE A 78 13.12 9.32 -9.38
C PHE A 78 14.37 9.82 -8.62
N LEU A 79 15.35 10.41 -9.32
CA LEU A 79 16.54 10.98 -8.67
C LEU A 79 16.20 12.18 -7.79
N ILE A 80 15.28 13.06 -8.24
CA ILE A 80 14.80 14.18 -7.44
C ILE A 80 14.05 13.68 -6.20
N ALA A 81 13.20 12.65 -6.37
CA ALA A 81 12.50 12.02 -5.25
C ALA A 81 13.46 11.38 -4.25
N ALA A 82 14.51 10.71 -4.72
CA ALA A 82 15.55 10.14 -3.88
C ALA A 82 16.31 11.25 -3.11
N ALA A 83 16.67 12.36 -3.76
CA ALA A 83 17.30 13.49 -3.10
C ALA A 83 16.41 14.11 -2.01
N ALA A 84 15.10 14.24 -2.27
CA ALA A 84 14.13 14.68 -1.26
C ALA A 84 14.01 13.68 -0.09
N GLY A 85 14.04 12.37 -0.38
CA GLY A 85 14.05 11.30 0.62
C GLY A 85 15.29 11.35 1.51
N PHE A 86 16.49 11.55 0.95
CA PHE A 86 17.72 11.75 1.72
C PHE A 86 17.69 13.04 2.54
N ALA A 87 17.18 14.14 1.97
CA ALA A 87 17.00 15.39 2.71
C ALA A 87 16.07 15.20 3.91
N LEU A 88 14.98 14.44 3.75
CA LEU A 88 14.06 14.11 4.84
C LEU A 88 14.71 13.19 5.88
N LEU A 89 15.47 12.17 5.44
CA LEU A 89 16.18 11.21 6.28
C LEU A 89 17.12 11.93 7.27
N PHE A 90 17.93 12.86 6.78
CA PHE A 90 18.83 13.66 7.61
C PHE A 90 18.14 14.86 8.27
N GLY A 91 16.92 15.21 7.85
CA GLY A 91 16.16 16.39 8.29
C GLY A 91 16.86 17.69 7.95
N TRP A 92 17.24 17.82 6.69
CA TRP A 92 17.68 19.04 6.07
C TRP A 92 16.48 19.74 5.43
N ARG A 93 16.16 20.96 5.87
CA ARG A 93 14.95 21.68 5.45
C ARG A 93 13.70 20.78 5.56
N THR A 94 13.55 20.13 6.72
CA THR A 94 12.65 19.01 6.96
C THR A 94 11.23 19.27 6.47
N ARG A 95 10.64 20.44 6.72
CA ARG A 95 9.28 20.76 6.24
C ARG A 95 9.18 20.75 4.71
N LEU A 96 10.16 21.33 4.03
CA LEU A 96 10.21 21.34 2.57
C LEU A 96 10.48 19.91 2.04
N ALA A 97 11.41 19.18 2.66
CA ALA A 97 11.73 17.81 2.29
C ALA A 97 10.52 16.88 2.46
N THR A 98 9.72 17.04 3.53
CA THR A 98 8.46 16.30 3.72
C THR A 98 7.45 16.64 2.62
N PHE A 99 7.25 17.93 2.33
CA PHE A 99 6.32 18.36 1.29
C PHE A 99 6.72 17.84 -0.10
N VAL A 100 7.98 17.99 -0.49
CA VAL A 100 8.49 17.53 -1.79
C VAL A 100 8.42 16.00 -1.88
N SER A 101 8.78 15.28 -0.81
CA SER A 101 8.66 13.82 -0.77
C SER A 101 7.21 13.37 -0.93
N TRP A 102 6.27 14.01 -0.22
CA TRP A 102 4.84 13.71 -0.35
C TRP A 102 4.31 14.03 -1.75
N PHE A 103 4.67 15.18 -2.32
CA PHE A 103 4.20 15.60 -3.63
C PHE A 103 4.70 14.67 -4.75
N LEU A 104 5.97 14.27 -4.69
CA LEU A 104 6.54 13.32 -5.65
C LEU A 104 5.98 11.90 -5.46
N LEU A 105 5.76 11.47 -4.21
CA LEU A 105 5.08 10.21 -3.92
C LEU A 105 3.66 10.20 -4.50
N LEU A 106 2.86 11.23 -4.22
CA LEU A 106 1.51 11.40 -4.75
C LEU A 106 1.54 11.32 -6.28
N SER A 107 2.43 12.08 -6.91
CA SER A 107 2.60 12.05 -8.36
C SER A 107 2.96 10.65 -8.89
N LEU A 108 3.86 9.92 -8.23
CA LEU A 108 4.31 8.60 -8.64
C LEU A 108 3.20 7.56 -8.50
N GLN A 109 2.42 7.65 -7.43
CA GLN A 109 1.30 6.75 -7.18
C GLN A 109 0.13 7.00 -8.14
N THR A 110 -0.24 8.26 -8.37
CA THR A 110 -1.28 8.64 -9.35
C THR A 110 -0.93 8.22 -10.78
N ARG A 111 0.37 8.18 -11.13
CA ARG A 111 0.83 7.72 -12.46
C ARG A 111 0.44 6.26 -12.75
N ASN A 112 0.36 5.43 -11.72
CA ASN A 112 0.04 4.01 -11.85
C ASN A 112 -0.59 3.46 -10.57
N THR A 113 -1.92 3.63 -10.46
CA THR A 113 -2.72 3.13 -9.33
C THR A 113 -2.81 1.61 -9.27
N LEU A 114 -2.49 0.91 -10.37
CA LEU A 114 -2.47 -0.56 -10.43
C LEU A 114 -1.34 -1.20 -9.60
N LEU A 115 -0.39 -0.40 -9.10
CA LEU A 115 0.71 -0.90 -8.27
C LEU A 115 0.48 -0.68 -6.77
N LEU A 116 -0.66 -0.10 -6.40
CA LEU A 116 -0.92 0.37 -5.05
C LEU A 116 -1.70 -0.64 -4.23
N ASN A 117 -1.48 -0.61 -2.92
CA ASN A 117 -2.33 -1.25 -1.91
C ASN A 117 -2.63 -0.24 -0.78
N ALA A 118 -3.45 -0.61 0.22
CA ALA A 118 -3.85 0.36 1.26
C ALA A 118 -2.67 0.89 2.09
N GLY A 119 -1.52 0.19 2.12
CA GLY A 119 -0.29 0.69 2.74
C GLY A 119 0.25 1.94 2.04
N ASP A 120 0.13 2.02 0.72
CA ASP A 120 0.52 3.18 -0.06
C ASP A 120 -0.31 4.42 0.31
N SER A 121 -1.62 4.26 0.51
CA SER A 121 -2.51 5.32 0.99
C SER A 121 -2.07 5.81 2.38
N ILE A 122 -1.76 4.89 3.31
CA ILE A 122 -1.26 5.23 4.65
C ILE A 122 0.06 6.02 4.57
N LEU A 123 0.95 5.69 3.63
CA LEU A 123 2.20 6.42 3.44
C LEU A 123 1.94 7.87 3.02
N VAL A 124 1.04 8.10 2.05
CA VAL A 124 0.64 9.44 1.62
C VAL A 124 0.00 10.22 2.77
N ILE A 125 -0.95 9.63 3.49
CA ILE A 125 -1.68 10.26 4.58
C ILE A 125 -0.74 10.63 5.74
N THR A 126 0.16 9.72 6.13
CA THR A 126 1.07 9.98 7.26
C THR A 126 2.11 11.05 6.93
N LEU A 127 2.61 11.09 5.69
CA LEU A 127 3.49 12.17 5.21
C LEU A 127 2.74 13.51 5.11
N PHE A 128 1.48 13.50 4.65
CA PHE A 128 0.62 14.69 4.62
C PHE A 128 0.52 15.32 6.01
N TRP A 129 0.13 14.54 7.02
CA TRP A 129 0.11 15.01 8.41
C TRP A 129 1.50 15.41 8.91
N GLY A 130 2.53 14.70 8.48
CA GLY A 130 3.93 14.96 8.76
C GLY A 130 4.40 16.37 8.39
N MET A 131 3.80 17.01 7.37
CA MET A 131 4.13 18.39 6.98
C MET A 131 3.83 19.40 8.09
N PHE A 132 2.81 19.12 8.91
CA PHE A 132 2.35 20.00 9.98
C PHE A 132 2.97 19.65 11.35
N MET A 133 3.70 18.54 11.42
CA MET A 133 4.38 18.08 12.63
C MET A 133 5.85 18.55 12.66
N PRO A 134 6.44 18.74 13.85
CA PRO A 134 7.82 19.18 13.99
C PRO A 134 8.83 18.02 13.82
N LEU A 135 8.80 17.34 12.67
CA LEU A 135 9.65 16.17 12.39
C LEU A 135 11.15 16.47 12.46
N GLY A 136 11.54 17.73 12.23
CA GLY A 136 12.92 18.19 12.27
C GLY A 136 13.37 18.72 13.64
N ALA A 137 12.59 18.55 14.72
CA ALA A 137 12.93 19.14 16.01
C ALA A 137 14.01 18.38 16.80
N ARG A 138 14.23 17.09 16.52
CA ARG A 138 15.31 16.27 17.11
C ARG A 138 16.01 15.40 16.07
N TYR A 139 17.26 15.05 16.36
CA TYR A 139 18.13 14.19 15.55
C TYR A 139 18.19 14.58 14.06
N SER A 140 18.18 15.88 13.78
CA SER A 140 18.14 16.44 12.42
C SER A 140 19.23 17.48 12.22
N ILE A 141 19.60 17.74 10.96
CA ILE A 141 20.46 18.87 10.62
C ILE A 141 19.79 20.20 11.00
N ASP A 142 18.47 20.32 10.80
CA ASP A 142 17.71 21.51 11.20
C ASP A 142 17.81 21.79 12.72
N ALA A 143 17.89 20.76 13.56
CA ALA A 143 18.01 20.90 15.01
C ALA A 143 19.39 21.41 15.44
N ILE A 144 20.46 21.15 14.68
CA ILE A 144 21.82 21.65 14.97
C ILE A 144 21.81 23.19 15.04
N LYS A 145 21.08 23.84 14.13
CA LYS A 145 20.92 25.31 14.11
C LYS A 145 20.24 25.84 15.38
N HIS A 146 19.42 25.03 16.03
CA HIS A 146 18.70 25.41 17.25
C HIS A 146 19.51 25.17 18.52
N SER A 147 20.39 24.16 18.56
CA SER A 147 21.33 23.96 19.68
C SER A 147 22.19 25.21 19.94
N TYR A 148 22.52 25.96 18.88
CA TYR A 148 23.27 27.22 19.01
C TYR A 148 22.46 28.36 19.66
N SER A 149 21.12 28.32 19.57
CA SER A 149 20.23 29.33 20.14
C SER A 149 19.95 29.17 21.65
N ARG A 150 20.56 28.17 22.32
CA ARG A 150 20.38 27.81 23.74
C ARG A 150 18.92 27.66 24.21
N LYS A 151 17.94 27.51 23.31
CA LYS A 151 16.55 27.24 23.68
C LYS A 151 16.38 25.81 24.14
N VAL A 152 15.80 25.63 25.32
CA VAL A 152 15.39 24.31 25.83
C VAL A 152 14.25 23.79 24.94
N ILE A 153 14.50 22.68 24.25
CA ILE A 153 13.48 22.00 23.43
C ILE A 153 12.74 21.01 24.35
N PRO A 154 11.41 21.11 24.50
CA PRO A 154 10.66 20.18 25.35
C PRO A 154 10.76 18.74 24.83
N ASP A 155 10.56 17.75 25.70
CA ASP A 155 10.57 16.33 25.28
C ASP A 155 9.33 15.95 24.47
N SER A 156 8.19 16.58 24.75
CA SER A 156 6.93 16.33 24.07
C SER A 156 6.25 17.61 23.59
N ILE A 157 5.40 17.45 22.57
CA ILE A 157 4.60 18.52 22.00
C ILE A 157 3.14 18.09 21.88
N SER A 158 2.23 18.99 22.24
CA SER A 158 0.81 18.88 21.90
C SER A 158 0.45 19.94 20.86
N SER A 159 -0.17 19.50 19.76
CA SER A 159 -0.64 20.38 18.69
C SER A 159 -1.84 19.76 17.97
N LEU A 160 -2.57 20.57 17.21
CA LEU A 160 -3.71 20.09 16.44
C LEU A 160 -3.30 19.09 15.35
N ALA A 161 -2.11 19.26 14.77
CA ALA A 161 -1.55 18.33 13.78
C ALA A 161 -1.23 16.96 14.41
N VAL A 162 -0.65 16.95 15.62
CA VAL A 162 -0.42 15.71 16.36
C VAL A 162 -1.75 15.06 16.71
N ALA A 163 -2.75 15.83 17.17
CA ALA A 163 -4.08 15.30 17.45
C ALA A 163 -4.72 14.68 16.19
N ALA A 164 -4.68 15.36 15.05
CA ALA A 164 -5.21 14.86 13.78
C ALA A 164 -4.49 13.58 13.32
N PHE A 165 -3.17 13.51 13.44
CA PHE A 165 -2.40 12.29 13.15
C PHE A 165 -2.80 11.12 14.06
N MET A 166 -2.93 11.36 15.36
CA MET A 166 -3.33 10.32 16.31
C MET A 166 -4.75 9.83 16.06
N LEU A 167 -5.69 10.74 15.82
CA LEU A 167 -7.08 10.41 15.48
C LEU A 167 -7.16 9.67 14.15
N GLN A 168 -6.39 10.08 13.14
CA GLN A 168 -6.29 9.38 11.86
C GLN A 168 -5.92 7.90 12.04
N LEU A 169 -4.92 7.61 12.87
CA LEU A 169 -4.54 6.23 13.14
C LEU A 169 -5.60 5.48 13.97
N GLY A 170 -6.26 6.15 14.92
CA GLY A 170 -7.41 5.57 15.62
C GLY A 170 -8.52 5.16 14.65
N CYS A 171 -8.88 6.06 13.72
CA CYS A 171 -9.86 5.81 12.66
C CYS A 171 -9.48 4.62 11.79
N LEU A 172 -8.22 4.53 11.33
CA LEU A 172 -7.75 3.41 10.52
C LEU A 172 -8.15 2.05 11.12
N TYR A 173 -7.85 1.84 12.41
CA TYR A 173 -8.15 0.57 13.06
C TYR A 173 -9.65 0.38 13.32
N TRP A 174 -10.34 1.39 13.86
CA TRP A 174 -11.76 1.25 14.17
C TRP A 174 -12.62 1.04 12.91
N PHE A 175 -12.34 1.76 11.82
CA PHE A 175 -13.06 1.57 10.57
C PHE A 175 -12.69 0.22 9.93
N SER A 176 -11.45 -0.26 10.05
CA SER A 176 -11.12 -1.62 9.58
C SER A 176 -11.91 -2.70 10.33
N VAL A 177 -12.11 -2.57 11.64
CA VAL A 177 -12.98 -3.48 12.42
C VAL A 177 -14.41 -3.43 11.92
N VAL A 178 -14.97 -2.23 11.70
CA VAL A 178 -16.35 -2.07 11.23
C VAL A 178 -16.57 -2.79 9.89
N LEU A 179 -15.57 -2.78 9.01
CA LEU A 179 -15.62 -3.45 7.72
C LEU A 179 -15.55 -4.98 7.84
N LYS A 180 -14.83 -5.52 8.85
CA LYS A 180 -14.70 -6.95 9.15
C LYS A 180 -15.96 -7.54 9.81
N SER A 181 -17.07 -7.52 9.07
CA SER A 181 -18.41 -7.90 9.57
C SER A 181 -18.80 -9.38 9.36
N GLY A 182 -18.01 -10.15 8.59
CA GLY A 182 -18.33 -11.51 8.21
C GLY A 182 -18.24 -12.55 9.35
N PRO A 183 -18.93 -13.70 9.25
CA PRO A 183 -18.93 -14.76 10.28
C PRO A 183 -17.53 -15.28 10.64
N ALA A 184 -16.60 -15.31 9.69
CA ALA A 184 -15.23 -15.76 9.91
C ALA A 184 -14.49 -14.97 11.01
N TRP A 185 -14.88 -13.71 11.27
CA TRP A 185 -14.28 -12.86 12.29
C TRP A 185 -14.91 -13.04 13.68
N HIS A 186 -16.24 -13.13 13.76
CA HIS A 186 -16.98 -13.01 15.04
C HIS A 186 -17.77 -14.26 15.46
N LYS A 187 -18.04 -15.18 14.55
CA LYS A 187 -18.83 -16.39 14.82
C LYS A 187 -17.95 -17.64 14.75
N ASP A 188 -17.30 -17.84 13.61
CA ASP A 188 -16.57 -19.07 13.31
C ASP A 188 -15.08 -18.95 13.72
N PHE A 189 -14.58 -17.72 13.83
CA PHE A 189 -13.18 -17.40 14.14
C PHE A 189 -12.16 -18.02 13.17
N THR A 190 -12.56 -18.24 11.92
CA THR A 190 -11.74 -18.87 10.86
C THR A 190 -10.96 -17.85 10.01
N ALA A 191 -11.00 -16.55 10.35
CA ALA A 191 -10.40 -15.53 9.49
C ALA A 191 -8.88 -15.68 9.30
N VAL A 192 -8.12 -15.89 10.38
CA VAL A 192 -6.66 -16.12 10.28
C VAL A 192 -6.35 -17.42 9.54
N TYR A 193 -7.21 -18.44 9.69
CA TYR A 193 -7.09 -19.69 8.94
C TYR A 193 -7.13 -19.42 7.43
N TYR A 194 -8.16 -18.74 6.94
CA TYR A 194 -8.29 -18.43 5.51
C TYR A 194 -7.19 -17.49 5.01
N ALA A 195 -6.80 -16.48 5.79
CA ALA A 195 -5.69 -15.59 5.45
C ALA A 195 -4.36 -16.35 5.24
N LEU A 196 -4.08 -17.36 6.06
CA LEU A 196 -2.92 -18.26 5.90
C LEU A 196 -3.10 -19.33 4.82
N HIS A 197 -4.25 -19.41 4.15
CA HIS A 197 -4.44 -20.31 3.01
C HIS A 197 -4.38 -19.59 1.65
N VAL A 198 -4.29 -18.27 1.63
CA VAL A 198 -4.06 -17.49 0.40
C VAL A 198 -2.61 -17.65 -0.06
N ARG A 199 -2.39 -18.37 -1.18
CA ARG A 199 -1.04 -18.67 -1.68
C ARG A 199 -0.27 -17.43 -2.13
N GLU A 200 -0.99 -16.39 -2.55
CA GLU A 200 -0.42 -15.11 -2.98
C GLU A 200 0.29 -14.37 -1.85
N PHE A 201 -0.13 -14.58 -0.60
CA PHE A 201 0.40 -13.84 0.54
C PHE A 201 1.24 -14.68 1.49
N ILE A 202 1.06 -15.99 1.57
CA ILE A 202 1.71 -16.76 2.64
C ILE A 202 3.25 -16.79 2.55
N THR A 203 3.91 -16.68 3.72
CA THR A 203 5.37 -16.85 3.90
C THR A 203 5.73 -18.26 4.39
N PRO A 204 7.03 -18.64 4.49
CA PRO A 204 7.40 -19.90 5.11
C PRO A 204 6.98 -19.99 6.58
N THR A 205 7.08 -18.90 7.32
CA THR A 205 6.65 -18.84 8.72
C THR A 205 5.13 -18.98 8.85
N GLY A 206 4.37 -18.36 7.94
CA GLY A 206 2.92 -18.52 7.87
C GLY A 206 2.50 -19.97 7.61
N MET A 207 3.22 -20.69 6.74
CA MET A 207 3.00 -22.13 6.53
C MET A 207 3.26 -22.96 7.78
N TYR A 208 4.35 -22.67 8.49
CA TYR A 208 4.67 -23.37 9.72
C TYR A 208 3.57 -23.16 10.76
N LEU A 209 3.11 -21.90 10.93
CA LEU A 209 2.01 -21.57 11.83
C LEU A 209 0.70 -22.27 11.43
N ARG A 210 0.42 -22.41 10.12
CA ARG A 210 -0.78 -23.07 9.59
C ARG A 210 -0.93 -24.52 10.04
N GLN A 211 0.17 -25.23 10.37
CA GLN A 211 0.13 -26.61 10.88
C GLN A 211 -0.55 -26.72 12.25
N PHE A 212 -0.59 -25.63 13.01
CA PHE A 212 -1.20 -25.57 14.34
C PHE A 212 -2.63 -25.06 14.25
N GLU A 213 -3.51 -25.75 13.53
CA GLU A 213 -4.88 -25.29 13.27
C GLU A 213 -5.66 -24.92 14.55
N TRP A 214 -5.37 -25.58 15.67
CA TRP A 214 -5.97 -25.32 16.97
C TRP A 214 -5.71 -23.90 17.52
N ILE A 215 -4.60 -23.25 17.15
CA ILE A 215 -4.29 -21.88 17.63
C ILE A 215 -4.90 -20.79 16.76
N LEU A 216 -5.23 -21.09 15.50
CA LEU A 216 -5.68 -20.08 14.53
C LEU A 216 -6.98 -19.37 14.94
N PRO A 217 -8.00 -20.06 15.51
CA PRO A 217 -9.18 -19.38 16.05
C PRO A 217 -8.85 -18.41 17.20
N PHE A 218 -7.87 -18.75 18.04
CA PHE A 218 -7.40 -17.85 19.09
C PHE A 218 -6.72 -16.63 18.50
N LEU A 219 -5.87 -16.80 17.47
CA LEU A 219 -5.23 -15.69 16.78
C LEU A 219 -6.24 -14.77 16.06
N THR A 220 -7.32 -15.32 15.51
CA THR A 220 -8.43 -14.51 14.96
C THR A 220 -9.03 -13.60 16.03
N ARG A 221 -9.30 -14.14 17.22
CA ARG A 221 -9.80 -13.35 18.37
C ARG A 221 -8.78 -12.29 18.80
N VAL A 222 -7.51 -12.65 18.95
CA VAL A 222 -6.46 -11.70 19.34
C VAL A 222 -6.37 -10.56 18.33
N THR A 223 -6.46 -10.85 17.04
CA THR A 223 -6.40 -9.84 15.97
C THR A 223 -7.55 -8.84 16.11
N ILE A 224 -8.80 -9.31 16.14
CA ILE A 224 -9.96 -8.40 16.20
C ILE A 224 -10.01 -7.60 17.52
N TRP A 225 -9.69 -8.24 18.65
CA TRP A 225 -9.66 -7.54 19.94
C TRP A 225 -8.52 -6.54 20.05
N THR A 226 -7.39 -6.80 19.38
CA THR A 226 -6.29 -5.83 19.28
C THR A 226 -6.73 -4.62 18.45
N GLU A 227 -7.36 -4.82 17.29
CA GLU A 227 -7.86 -3.72 16.46
C GLU A 227 -8.96 -2.89 17.13
N VAL A 228 -9.80 -3.49 17.99
CA VAL A 228 -10.81 -2.76 18.78
C VAL A 228 -10.17 -2.04 19.97
N GLY A 229 -9.45 -2.80 20.79
CA GLY A 229 -9.01 -2.38 22.12
C GLY A 229 -7.79 -1.48 22.08
N ALA A 230 -6.77 -1.83 21.30
CA ALA A 230 -5.49 -1.13 21.34
C ALA A 230 -5.59 0.35 20.89
N PRO A 231 -6.41 0.72 19.89
CA PRO A 231 -6.62 2.13 19.56
C PRO A 231 -7.26 2.93 20.69
N LEU A 232 -8.15 2.34 21.50
CA LEU A 232 -8.71 3.01 22.69
C LEU A 232 -7.60 3.36 23.68
N LEU A 233 -6.67 2.42 23.90
CA LEU A 233 -5.54 2.60 24.81
C LEU A 233 -4.60 3.73 24.38
N LEU A 234 -4.51 4.04 23.08
CA LEU A 234 -3.71 5.14 22.55
C LEU A 234 -4.12 6.51 23.14
N PHE A 235 -5.40 6.66 23.47
CA PHE A 235 -5.98 7.90 23.97
C PHE A 235 -6.10 7.95 25.50
N LEU A 236 -5.60 6.93 26.22
CA LEU A 236 -5.63 6.89 27.69
C LEU A 236 -4.28 7.33 28.28
N PRO A 237 -4.16 8.57 28.81
CA PRO A 237 -2.89 9.13 29.26
C PRO A 237 -2.60 8.81 30.74
N PHE A 238 -3.02 7.62 31.20
CA PHE A 238 -2.86 7.21 32.59
C PHE A 238 -1.50 6.54 32.85
N PHE A 239 -1.11 6.48 34.13
CA PHE A 239 0.13 5.86 34.61
C PHE A 239 1.40 6.29 33.86
N GLY A 240 1.53 7.59 33.57
CA GLY A 240 2.70 8.13 32.87
C GLY A 240 2.82 7.66 31.41
N GLY A 241 1.71 7.29 30.77
CA GLY A 241 1.70 6.82 29.38
C GLY A 241 1.93 5.32 29.19
N ARG A 242 1.98 4.53 30.27
CA ARG A 242 2.15 3.07 30.20
C ARG A 242 0.97 2.37 29.50
N ILE A 243 -0.27 2.86 29.68
CA ILE A 243 -1.44 2.30 28.98
C ILE A 243 -1.31 2.51 27.47
N ARG A 244 -0.97 3.74 27.06
CA ARG A 244 -0.67 4.05 25.66
C ARG A 244 0.46 3.18 25.12
N LEU A 245 1.54 2.99 25.88
CA LEU A 245 2.64 2.10 25.46
C LEU A 245 2.14 0.68 25.21
N PHE A 246 1.31 0.12 26.10
CA PHE A 246 0.74 -1.21 25.90
C PHE A 246 -0.11 -1.29 24.62
N GLY A 247 -0.95 -0.29 24.34
CA GLY A 247 -1.70 -0.20 23.08
C GLY A 247 -0.79 -0.13 21.85
N VAL A 248 0.25 0.70 21.87
CA VAL A 248 1.23 0.79 20.78
C VAL A 248 1.95 -0.53 20.57
N VAL A 249 2.42 -1.19 21.64
CA VAL A 249 3.12 -2.48 21.56
C VAL A 249 2.20 -3.57 21.01
N ALA A 250 0.92 -3.61 21.40
CA ALA A 250 -0.05 -4.57 20.87
C ALA A 250 -0.23 -4.39 19.34
N LEU A 251 -0.40 -3.15 18.87
CA LEU A 251 -0.53 -2.83 17.44
C LEU A 251 0.77 -3.11 16.66
N LEU A 252 1.93 -2.80 17.23
CA LEU A 252 3.23 -3.13 16.64
C LEU A 252 3.42 -4.65 16.52
N GLY A 253 3.07 -5.40 17.57
CA GLY A 253 3.15 -6.85 17.58
C GLY A 253 2.24 -7.50 16.54
N MET A 254 1.03 -6.97 16.36
CA MET A 254 0.09 -7.41 15.33
C MET A 254 0.63 -7.14 13.91
N HIS A 255 1.10 -5.94 13.60
CA HIS A 255 1.67 -5.65 12.28
C HIS A 255 2.96 -6.43 12.00
N PHE A 256 3.78 -6.63 13.04
CA PHE A 256 4.97 -7.47 12.93
C PHE A 256 4.61 -8.93 12.64
N SER A 257 3.58 -9.48 13.29
CA SER A 257 3.13 -10.85 13.03
C SER A 257 2.57 -11.01 11.62
N PHE A 258 1.86 -10.00 11.11
CA PHE A 258 1.43 -9.96 9.71
C PHE A 258 2.62 -9.99 8.77
N GLN A 259 3.63 -9.14 8.97
CA GLN A 259 4.82 -9.14 8.11
C GLN A 259 5.59 -10.46 8.16
N LEU A 260 5.59 -11.11 9.32
CA LEU A 260 6.27 -12.40 9.51
C LEU A 260 5.52 -13.53 8.80
N CYS A 261 4.18 -13.52 8.80
CA CYS A 261 3.35 -14.62 8.30
C CYS A 261 2.86 -14.40 6.86
N LEU A 262 2.71 -13.15 6.43
CA LEU A 262 2.15 -12.72 5.15
C LEU A 262 3.14 -11.77 4.43
N ASN A 263 3.52 -12.11 3.22
CA ASN A 263 4.35 -11.34 2.31
C ASN A 263 3.51 -10.27 1.62
N LEU A 264 3.22 -9.19 2.34
CA LEU A 264 2.42 -8.05 1.84
C LEU A 264 3.32 -6.87 1.37
N GLY A 265 4.62 -7.11 1.18
CA GLY A 265 5.58 -6.08 0.84
C GLY A 265 5.65 -4.96 1.90
N LEU A 266 5.51 -3.71 1.48
CA LEU A 266 5.51 -2.56 2.39
C LEU A 266 4.19 -2.34 3.14
N PHE A 267 3.12 -3.06 2.79
CA PHE A 267 1.78 -2.85 3.33
C PHE A 267 1.71 -2.94 4.86
N SER A 268 2.44 -3.87 5.48
CA SER A 268 2.49 -4.09 6.92
C SER A 268 3.56 -3.23 7.62
N VAL A 269 4.63 -2.88 6.89
CA VAL A 269 5.76 -2.09 7.39
C VAL A 269 5.37 -0.62 7.57
N ILE A 270 4.58 -0.07 6.64
CA ILE A 270 4.16 1.34 6.68
C ILE A 270 3.29 1.64 7.92
N PRO A 271 2.20 0.89 8.21
CA PRO A 271 1.43 1.06 9.44
C PRO A 271 2.27 0.89 10.70
N LEU A 272 3.21 -0.08 10.71
CA LEU A 272 4.13 -0.28 11.84
C LEU A 272 4.95 0.99 12.11
N ILE A 273 5.52 1.60 11.08
CA ILE A 273 6.27 2.87 11.19
C ILE A 273 5.34 4.03 11.56
N ALA A 274 4.12 4.07 11.03
CA ALA A 274 3.13 5.09 11.34
C ALA A 274 2.75 5.11 12.83
N LEU A 275 2.92 4.00 13.55
CA LEU A 275 2.72 3.95 15.00
C LEU A 275 3.85 4.58 15.82
N PHE A 276 5.04 4.82 15.24
CA PHE A 276 6.18 5.35 16.00
C PHE A 276 5.94 6.71 16.66
N PRO A 277 5.28 7.70 16.03
CA PRO A 277 4.87 8.95 16.68
C PRO A 277 4.03 8.74 17.95
N LEU A 278 3.37 7.59 18.07
CA LEU A 278 2.56 7.24 19.23
C LEU A 278 3.39 6.69 20.40
N LEU A 279 4.67 6.35 20.23
CA LEU A 279 5.52 5.91 21.34
C LEU A 279 5.63 7.02 22.40
N PRO A 280 5.18 6.78 23.64
CA PRO A 280 5.18 7.78 24.71
C PRO A 280 6.58 7.94 25.32
N THR A 281 6.78 9.02 26.08
CA THR A 281 8.05 9.33 26.77
C THR A 281 8.60 8.18 27.62
N VAL A 282 7.72 7.42 28.30
CA VAL A 282 8.12 6.26 29.12
C VAL A 282 8.86 5.18 28.32
N PHE A 283 8.57 5.01 27.03
CA PHE A 283 9.31 4.08 26.17
C PHE A 283 10.79 4.48 26.08
N TRP A 284 11.06 5.76 25.86
CA TRP A 284 12.41 6.28 25.74
C TRP A 284 13.15 6.25 27.08
N GLU A 285 12.48 6.54 28.20
CA GLU A 285 13.06 6.39 29.54
C GLU A 285 13.41 4.93 29.87
N MET A 286 12.61 3.97 29.40
CA MET A 286 12.93 2.54 29.51
C MET A 286 14.15 2.20 28.65
N LEU A 287 14.18 2.67 27.40
CA LEU A 287 15.29 2.44 26.48
C LEU A 287 16.60 3.04 27.00
N GLU A 288 16.58 4.26 27.55
CA GLU A 288 17.74 4.93 28.14
C GLU A 288 18.28 4.16 29.35
N ARG A 289 17.40 3.62 30.20
CA ARG A 289 17.81 2.74 31.31
C ARG A 289 18.47 1.46 30.82
N CYS A 290 17.88 0.80 29.82
CA CYS A 290 18.49 -0.38 29.19
C CYS A 290 19.85 -0.04 28.56
N TRP A 291 19.95 1.09 27.86
CA TRP A 291 21.19 1.58 27.27
C TRP A 291 22.28 1.79 28.32
N MET A 292 21.95 2.39 29.46
CA MET A 292 22.91 2.61 30.55
C MET A 292 23.50 1.30 31.11
N LEU A 293 22.77 0.19 31.00
CA LEU A 293 23.26 -1.14 31.39
C LEU A 293 24.18 -1.78 30.36
N VAL A 294 23.97 -1.50 29.06
CA VAL A 294 24.71 -2.18 27.97
C VAL A 294 25.79 -1.32 27.32
N LYS A 295 25.82 0.01 27.56
CA LYS A 295 26.74 0.97 26.91
C LYS A 295 28.23 0.66 27.09
N GLY A 296 28.59 -0.13 28.10
CA GLY A 296 29.98 -0.57 28.33
C GLY A 296 30.47 -1.62 27.34
N PHE A 297 29.60 -2.20 26.51
CA PHE A 297 29.98 -3.18 25.50
C PHE A 297 30.69 -2.51 24.31
N PHE A 298 31.81 -3.09 23.87
CA PHE A 298 32.74 -2.47 22.89
C PHE A 298 32.05 -1.97 21.60
N LEU A 299 31.08 -2.73 21.07
CA LEU A 299 30.33 -2.36 19.88
C LEU A 299 29.61 -1.00 20.03
N PHE A 300 29.08 -0.71 21.22
CA PHE A 300 28.34 0.52 21.48
C PHE A 300 29.26 1.73 21.67
N ALA A 301 30.44 1.55 22.26
CA ALA A 301 31.46 2.60 22.33
C ALA A 301 31.97 3.00 20.93
N PHE A 302 32.15 2.01 20.03
CA PHE A 302 32.49 2.24 18.64
C PHE A 302 31.40 3.04 17.90
N LEU A 303 30.13 2.62 18.02
CA LEU A 303 28.99 3.33 17.42
C LEU A 303 28.87 4.76 17.96
N GLN A 304 29.08 4.96 19.26
CA GLN A 304 29.05 6.29 19.86
C GLN A 304 30.13 7.19 19.26
N THR A 305 31.34 6.68 19.07
CA THR A 305 32.43 7.42 18.41
C THR A 305 32.07 7.82 16.98
N LEU A 306 31.48 6.90 16.22
CA LEU A 306 31.02 7.16 14.85
C LEU A 306 29.92 8.23 14.81
N VAL A 307 28.95 8.17 15.72
CA VAL A 307 27.89 9.19 15.85
C VAL A 307 28.48 10.57 16.19
N HIS A 308 29.47 10.64 17.08
CA HIS A 308 30.14 11.90 17.39
C HIS A 308 30.93 12.44 16.21
N GLY A 309 31.63 11.57 15.45
CA GLY A 309 32.34 11.95 14.23
C GLY A 309 31.40 12.51 13.16
N VAL A 310 30.30 11.82 12.88
CA VAL A 310 29.26 12.29 11.94
C VAL A 310 28.63 13.58 12.43
N SER A 311 28.27 13.69 13.71
CA SER A 311 27.71 14.92 14.29
C SER A 311 28.66 16.11 14.15
N SER A 312 29.97 15.89 14.38
CA SER A 312 31.00 16.92 14.24
C SER A 312 31.17 17.34 12.78
N LEU A 313 31.19 16.38 11.85
CA LEU A 313 31.23 16.65 10.41
C LEU A 313 30.00 17.42 9.93
N MET A 314 28.80 17.01 10.35
CA MET A 314 27.55 17.67 10.00
C MET A 314 27.50 19.09 10.58
N THR A 315 28.02 19.28 11.79
CA THR A 315 28.17 20.61 12.37
C THR A 315 29.16 21.44 11.55
N ALA A 316 30.29 20.89 11.10
CA ALA A 316 31.23 21.62 10.25
C ALA A 316 30.63 22.01 8.88
N LEU A 317 29.90 21.11 8.23
CA LEU A 317 29.31 21.32 6.90
C LEU A 317 28.09 22.27 6.91
N PHE A 318 27.31 22.25 7.99
CA PHE A 318 26.02 22.95 8.06
C PHE A 318 25.94 23.97 9.20
N ALA A 319 27.04 24.24 9.89
CA ALA A 319 27.13 25.33 10.85
C ALA A 319 26.73 26.62 10.13
N PRO A 320 25.77 27.39 10.67
CA PRO A 320 25.44 28.67 10.10
C PRO A 320 26.66 29.58 10.17
N GLN A 321 27.11 30.11 9.03
CA GLN A 321 27.87 31.36 9.01
C GLN A 321 27.00 32.43 9.67
N SER A 322 27.61 33.24 10.53
CA SER A 322 26.92 34.09 11.50
C SER A 322 26.11 35.22 10.84
N ASP A 323 24.90 34.92 10.36
CA ASP A 323 23.96 35.96 9.93
C ASP A 323 22.90 36.22 11.00
N ARG A 324 22.87 37.50 11.38
CA ARG A 324 22.28 38.10 12.59
C ARG A 324 20.75 38.28 12.57
N GLU A 325 20.01 37.58 11.72
CA GLU A 325 18.55 37.62 11.78
C GLU A 325 17.97 36.34 12.39
N HIS A 326 17.92 36.32 13.72
CA HIS A 326 17.25 35.29 14.49
C HIS A 326 15.72 35.37 14.30
N ARG A 327 15.19 34.81 13.21
CA ARG A 327 13.76 34.45 13.16
C ARG A 327 13.52 33.35 14.17
N SER A 328 12.86 33.71 15.27
CA SER A 328 12.51 32.75 16.31
C SER A 328 11.65 31.62 15.71
N PHE A 329 12.10 30.37 15.84
CA PHE A 329 11.26 29.22 15.58
C PHE A 329 10.18 29.19 16.66
N SER A 330 9.04 29.77 16.32
CA SER A 330 7.82 29.65 17.09
C SER A 330 7.13 28.38 16.62
N LEU A 331 7.01 27.39 17.51
CA LEU A 331 6.14 26.21 17.34
C LEU A 331 4.65 26.57 17.25
N ARG A 332 4.31 27.86 17.28
CA ARG A 332 2.96 28.39 17.12
C ARG A 332 2.54 28.19 15.67
N GLN A 333 1.66 27.22 15.45
CA GLN A 333 0.95 27.07 14.19
C GLN A 333 0.16 28.35 13.89
N SER A 334 0.26 28.83 12.65
CA SER A 334 -0.58 29.94 12.17
C SER A 334 -2.05 29.53 12.21
N LEU A 335 -2.96 30.50 12.31
CA LEU A 335 -4.40 30.24 12.25
C LEU A 335 -4.77 29.49 10.96
N PHE A 336 -4.20 29.90 9.84
CA PHE A 336 -4.36 29.24 8.55
C PHE A 336 -4.00 27.75 8.60
N SER A 337 -2.84 27.41 9.18
CA SER A 337 -2.42 26.00 9.32
C SER A 337 -3.40 25.19 10.17
N LYS A 338 -3.97 25.77 11.22
CA LYS A 338 -4.97 25.09 12.06
C LYS A 338 -6.25 24.83 11.30
N VAL A 339 -6.76 25.84 10.58
CA VAL A 339 -7.97 25.70 9.76
C VAL A 339 -7.76 24.62 8.71
N LEU A 340 -6.61 24.64 8.02
CA LEU A 340 -6.28 23.63 7.00
C LEU A 340 -6.25 22.21 7.59
N VAL A 341 -5.62 22.01 8.77
CA VAL A 341 -5.58 20.71 9.46
C VAL A 341 -6.98 20.23 9.81
N VAL A 342 -7.86 21.11 10.30
CA VAL A 342 -9.25 20.75 10.64
C VAL A 342 -10.02 20.38 9.38
N CYS A 343 -9.98 21.20 8.34
CA CYS A 343 -10.66 20.92 7.08
C CYS A 343 -10.19 19.60 6.48
N ALA A 344 -8.88 19.38 6.42
CA ALA A 344 -8.31 18.12 5.93
C ALA A 344 -8.78 16.92 6.78
N PHE A 345 -8.83 17.07 8.11
CA PHE A 345 -9.30 15.99 8.99
C PHE A 345 -10.78 15.68 8.75
N VAL A 346 -11.62 16.70 8.53
CA VAL A 346 -13.04 16.50 8.20
C VAL A 346 -13.22 15.72 6.90
N VAL A 347 -12.47 16.08 5.84
CA VAL A 347 -12.49 15.36 4.56
C VAL A 347 -12.10 13.89 4.76
N VAL A 348 -10.99 13.64 5.44
CA VAL A 348 -10.47 12.27 5.64
C VAL A 348 -11.37 11.46 6.58
N PHE A 349 -11.92 12.08 7.63
CA PHE A 349 -12.89 11.42 8.50
C PHE A 349 -14.16 11.04 7.72
N TRP A 350 -14.68 11.95 6.89
CA TRP A 350 -15.85 11.64 6.08
C TRP A 350 -15.58 10.55 5.05
N ALA A 351 -14.37 10.49 4.47
CA ALA A 351 -13.98 9.39 3.58
C ALA A 351 -14.03 8.02 4.30
N ASN A 352 -13.66 7.95 5.58
CA ASN A 352 -13.85 6.72 6.38
C ASN A 352 -15.35 6.42 6.58
N VAL A 353 -16.18 7.43 6.83
CA VAL A 353 -17.64 7.23 6.98
C VAL A 353 -18.25 6.70 5.67
N ALA A 354 -17.88 7.30 4.54
CA ALA A 354 -18.33 6.90 3.23
C ALA A 354 -17.93 5.45 2.87
N SER A 355 -16.77 4.99 3.37
CA SER A 355 -16.30 3.62 3.10
C SER A 355 -17.12 2.53 3.81
N ILE A 356 -17.93 2.86 4.83
CA ILE A 356 -18.71 1.85 5.58
C ILE A 356 -19.83 1.27 4.71
N LYS A 357 -20.58 2.13 4.01
CA LYS A 357 -21.76 1.74 3.21
C LYS A 357 -21.91 2.67 2.01
N PRO A 358 -22.32 2.14 0.84
CA PRO A 358 -22.57 2.96 -0.36
C PRO A 358 -23.63 4.06 -0.19
N SER A 359 -24.53 3.92 0.80
CA SER A 359 -25.56 4.93 1.11
C SER A 359 -24.99 6.18 1.79
N TYR A 360 -23.78 6.12 2.34
CA TYR A 360 -23.12 7.26 2.98
C TYR A 360 -22.34 8.03 1.93
N THR A 361 -23.03 8.89 1.20
CA THR A 361 -22.43 9.66 0.12
C THR A 361 -21.61 10.83 0.65
N MET A 362 -20.63 11.24 -0.15
CA MET A 362 -19.78 12.39 0.11
C MET A 362 -20.13 13.50 -0.90
N PRO A 363 -20.08 14.79 -0.51
CA PRO A 363 -20.23 15.86 -1.48
C PRO A 363 -19.18 15.76 -2.60
N GLU A 364 -19.57 16.03 -3.84
CA GLU A 364 -18.72 15.83 -5.04
C GLU A 364 -17.37 16.57 -4.96
N TRP A 365 -17.33 17.77 -4.39
CA TRP A 365 -16.09 18.52 -4.20
C TRP A 365 -15.13 17.84 -3.22
N MET A 366 -15.69 17.16 -2.20
CA MET A 366 -14.92 16.44 -1.18
C MET A 366 -14.43 15.11 -1.76
N GLU A 367 -15.27 14.43 -2.54
CA GLU A 367 -14.96 13.25 -3.36
C GLU A 367 -13.81 13.52 -4.34
N SER A 368 -13.92 14.60 -5.11
CA SER A 368 -12.87 14.99 -6.05
C SER A 368 -11.54 15.29 -5.32
N LEU A 369 -11.61 15.91 -4.14
CA LEU A 369 -10.41 16.30 -3.39
C LEU A 369 -9.68 15.10 -2.77
N HIS A 370 -10.37 14.17 -2.11
CA HIS A 370 -9.67 13.05 -1.48
C HIS A 370 -9.07 12.10 -2.53
N TYR A 371 -9.76 11.83 -3.64
CA TYR A 371 -9.19 11.02 -4.73
C TYR A 371 -8.02 11.72 -5.43
N ALA A 372 -8.11 13.04 -5.69
CA ALA A 372 -7.02 13.78 -6.29
C ALA A 372 -5.74 13.79 -5.44
N LEU A 373 -5.89 13.67 -4.12
CA LEU A 373 -4.79 13.65 -3.15
C LEU A 373 -4.43 12.24 -2.66
N LEU A 374 -5.06 11.18 -3.19
CA LEU A 374 -4.94 9.79 -2.73
C LEU A 374 -5.06 9.67 -1.20
N LEU A 375 -6.04 10.38 -0.64
CA LEU A 375 -6.38 10.34 0.79
C LEU A 375 -7.51 9.35 1.07
N ASP A 376 -7.68 8.36 0.21
CA ASP A 376 -8.66 7.28 0.28
C ASP A 376 -8.57 6.55 1.63
N GLN A 377 -9.71 6.13 2.16
CA GLN A 377 -9.83 5.56 3.52
C GLN A 377 -10.47 4.18 3.48
N GLU A 378 -10.00 3.33 2.57
CA GLU A 378 -10.56 2.00 2.36
C GLU A 378 -9.70 0.93 3.05
N TRP A 379 -10.16 0.44 4.20
CA TRP A 379 -9.42 -0.51 5.05
C TRP A 379 -9.96 -1.94 4.93
N VAL A 380 -10.10 -2.42 3.69
CA VAL A 380 -10.86 -3.61 3.31
C VAL A 380 -10.05 -4.92 3.26
N MET A 381 -8.79 -4.92 3.71
CA MET A 381 -7.97 -6.14 3.70
C MET A 381 -8.64 -7.24 4.54
N PHE A 382 -8.98 -8.36 3.89
CA PHE A 382 -9.73 -9.48 4.47
C PHE A 382 -11.12 -9.11 5.04
N ALA A 383 -11.75 -8.06 4.50
CA ALA A 383 -13.10 -7.64 4.82
C ALA A 383 -14.05 -7.86 3.62
N PRO A 384 -15.34 -8.18 3.86
CA PRO A 384 -15.96 -8.41 5.17
C PRO A 384 -15.52 -9.73 5.82
N GLU A 385 -15.01 -10.67 5.04
CA GLU A 385 -14.32 -11.88 5.47
C GLU A 385 -13.16 -12.18 4.52
N PRO A 386 -12.09 -12.89 4.95
CA PRO A 386 -11.07 -13.35 4.02
C PRO A 386 -11.67 -14.29 2.98
N SER A 387 -11.10 -14.27 1.77
CA SER A 387 -11.52 -15.17 0.70
C SER A 387 -11.34 -16.63 1.10
N LYS A 388 -12.37 -17.45 0.82
CA LYS A 388 -12.31 -18.91 0.89
C LYS A 388 -11.76 -19.49 -0.42
N TYR A 389 -11.67 -18.67 -1.46
CA TYR A 389 -11.16 -19.02 -2.76
C TYR A 389 -9.71 -18.61 -2.89
N ASP A 390 -8.90 -19.52 -3.38
CA ASP A 390 -7.49 -19.31 -3.71
C ASP A 390 -7.34 -19.47 -5.22
N SER A 391 -6.89 -18.40 -5.88
CA SER A 391 -6.81 -18.30 -7.34
C SER A 391 -5.36 -18.14 -7.78
N TRP A 392 -4.99 -18.80 -8.88
CA TRP A 392 -3.66 -18.69 -9.50
C TRP A 392 -3.74 -18.72 -11.04
N TYR A 393 -2.60 -18.44 -11.67
CA TYR A 393 -2.49 -18.31 -13.12
C TYR A 393 -1.58 -19.36 -13.73
N ALA A 394 -1.98 -19.85 -14.90
CA ALA A 394 -1.12 -20.57 -15.83
C ALA A 394 -1.07 -19.78 -17.14
N ILE A 395 0.13 -19.45 -17.62
CA ILE A 395 0.32 -18.62 -18.82
C ILE A 395 1.09 -19.41 -19.89
N PRO A 396 0.44 -20.37 -20.58
CA PRO A 396 1.05 -21.11 -21.67
C PRO A 396 1.42 -20.19 -22.84
N GLY A 397 2.62 -20.36 -23.36
CA GLY A 397 3.12 -19.71 -24.56
C GLY A 397 3.41 -20.75 -25.65
N GLU A 398 3.00 -20.45 -26.87
CA GLU A 398 3.34 -21.23 -28.05
C GLU A 398 4.53 -20.58 -28.77
N LEU A 399 5.56 -21.38 -29.04
CA LEU A 399 6.74 -20.96 -29.79
C LEU A 399 6.58 -21.25 -31.29
N ALA A 400 7.43 -20.64 -32.12
CA ALA A 400 7.43 -20.82 -33.57
C ALA A 400 7.69 -22.26 -34.02
N ASP A 401 8.33 -23.09 -33.19
CA ASP A 401 8.49 -24.54 -33.40
C ASP A 401 7.32 -25.38 -32.82
N HIS A 402 6.20 -24.72 -32.47
CA HIS A 402 5.01 -25.29 -31.84
C HIS A 402 5.22 -25.93 -30.46
N SER A 403 6.42 -25.80 -29.89
CA SER A 403 6.64 -26.19 -28.49
C SER A 403 5.95 -25.21 -27.55
N HIS A 404 5.48 -25.73 -26.41
CA HIS A 404 4.77 -24.95 -25.40
C HIS A 404 5.68 -24.70 -24.20
N ILE A 405 5.61 -23.49 -23.64
CA ILE A 405 6.38 -23.08 -22.46
C ILE A 405 5.48 -22.38 -21.46
N ASP A 406 5.91 -22.30 -20.20
CA ASP A 406 5.29 -21.37 -19.26
C ASP A 406 5.92 -19.97 -19.42
N VAL A 407 5.13 -19.00 -19.88
CA VAL A 407 5.56 -17.61 -20.03
C VAL A 407 5.45 -16.86 -18.72
N PHE A 408 4.75 -17.40 -17.72
CA PHE A 408 4.72 -16.82 -16.38
C PHE A 408 6.08 -17.04 -15.71
N LYS A 409 7.07 -16.26 -16.18
CA LYS A 409 8.43 -16.25 -15.67
C LYS A 409 8.47 -15.43 -14.43
N VAL A 410 8.38 -16.16 -13.36
CA VAL A 410 8.60 -15.67 -12.03
C VAL A 410 10.14 -15.72 -11.80
N HIS A 411 10.86 -14.58 -11.83
CA HIS A 411 12.35 -14.50 -11.87
C HIS A 411 12.99 -15.09 -10.57
N ASN A 412 14.13 -15.81 -10.53
CA ASN A 412 15.43 -15.74 -11.23
C ASN A 412 15.93 -17.13 -11.67
N ASN A 413 16.60 -17.23 -12.83
CA ASN A 413 17.52 -18.33 -13.19
C ASN A 413 17.01 -19.79 -13.15
N ILE A 414 15.71 -20.03 -13.09
CA ILE A 414 15.18 -21.37 -13.33
C ILE A 414 15.25 -21.59 -14.86
N PRO A 415 15.94 -22.64 -15.37
CA PRO A 415 15.91 -22.96 -16.79
C PRO A 415 14.45 -23.01 -17.22
N ASN A 416 14.13 -22.31 -18.32
CA ASN A 416 12.76 -22.10 -18.80
C ASN A 416 11.95 -23.39 -18.61
N PRO A 417 10.92 -23.39 -17.75
CA PRO A 417 10.12 -24.59 -17.59
C PRO A 417 9.52 -24.93 -18.96
N THR A 418 9.94 -26.06 -19.51
CA THR A 418 9.45 -26.61 -20.78
C THR A 418 8.03 -27.14 -20.65
N LYS A 419 7.41 -27.02 -19.47
CA LYS A 419 6.06 -27.47 -19.17
C LYS A 419 5.32 -26.41 -18.36
N VAL A 420 4.08 -26.15 -18.78
CA VAL A 420 3.13 -25.24 -18.13
C VAL A 420 2.75 -25.78 -16.76
N ASN A 421 2.83 -24.95 -15.72
CA ASN A 421 2.50 -25.36 -14.37
C ASN A 421 1.02 -25.08 -14.04
N TRP A 422 0.16 -26.06 -14.33
CA TRP A 422 -1.29 -25.97 -14.06
C TRP A 422 -1.63 -26.00 -12.57
N ASP A 423 -0.79 -26.60 -11.72
CA ASP A 423 -1.02 -26.69 -10.27
C ASP A 423 -0.68 -25.38 -9.53
N GLY A 424 -0.08 -24.43 -10.25
CA GLY A 424 0.38 -23.15 -9.72
C GLY A 424 1.65 -23.28 -8.90
N TYR A 425 2.21 -22.13 -8.51
CA TYR A 425 3.43 -22.11 -7.70
C TYR A 425 3.10 -22.08 -6.22
N LYS A 426 3.57 -23.09 -5.49
CA LYS A 426 3.75 -22.98 -4.05
C LYS A 426 4.75 -21.83 -3.82
N HIS A 427 4.32 -20.77 -3.14
CA HIS A 427 5.06 -19.51 -2.91
C HIS A 427 5.13 -18.56 -4.10
N LEU A 428 4.00 -18.24 -4.72
CA LEU A 428 3.94 -17.23 -5.76
C LEU A 428 4.59 -15.91 -5.29
N SER A 429 4.32 -15.51 -4.04
CA SER A 429 4.89 -14.31 -3.39
C SER A 429 6.43 -14.24 -3.36
N MET A 430 7.13 -15.37 -3.21
CA MET A 430 8.60 -15.42 -3.16
C MET A 430 9.24 -15.54 -4.53
N ARG A 431 8.44 -15.91 -5.53
CA ARG A 431 8.91 -16.04 -6.87
C ARG A 431 8.71 -14.69 -7.58
N ILE A 432 7.60 -13.97 -7.34
CA ILE A 432 7.33 -12.70 -8.03
C ILE A 432 8.48 -11.72 -7.79
N ARG A 433 8.91 -11.04 -8.87
CA ARG A 433 10.10 -10.17 -8.92
C ARG A 433 10.21 -9.21 -7.74
N ASN A 434 9.11 -8.57 -7.39
CA ASN A 434 8.97 -7.72 -6.21
C ASN A 434 7.49 -7.52 -5.88
N TYR A 435 7.21 -6.94 -4.71
CA TYR A 435 5.84 -6.73 -4.24
C TYR A 435 5.02 -5.74 -5.12
N ARG A 436 5.64 -4.90 -5.96
CA ARG A 436 4.92 -4.04 -6.91
C ARG A 436 4.34 -4.84 -8.06
N TRP A 437 5.09 -5.83 -8.56
CA TRP A 437 4.56 -6.81 -9.51
C TRP A 437 3.46 -7.68 -8.90
N SER A 438 3.58 -8.05 -7.62
CA SER A 438 2.51 -8.79 -6.93
C SER A 438 1.23 -7.95 -6.85
N ASN A 439 1.32 -6.68 -6.42
CA ASN A 439 0.17 -5.76 -6.45
C ASN A 439 -0.43 -5.63 -7.88
N TYR A 440 0.42 -5.53 -8.90
CA TYR A 440 -0.01 -5.47 -10.29
C TYR A 440 -0.80 -6.72 -10.70
N TYR A 441 -0.29 -7.91 -10.39
CA TYR A 441 -0.94 -9.17 -10.73
C TYR A 441 -2.24 -9.40 -9.97
N ILE A 442 -2.27 -9.06 -8.67
CA ILE A 442 -3.49 -9.13 -7.87
C ILE A 442 -4.59 -8.32 -8.53
N ARG A 443 -4.32 -7.09 -8.98
CA ARG A 443 -5.32 -6.25 -9.65
C ARG A 443 -5.62 -6.70 -11.07
N LEU A 444 -4.60 -6.99 -11.87
CA LEU A 444 -4.76 -7.37 -13.28
C LEU A 444 -5.61 -8.64 -13.42
N PHE A 445 -5.51 -9.52 -12.43
CA PHE A 445 -6.13 -10.81 -12.44
C PHE A 445 -7.15 -11.01 -11.31
N ASP A 446 -7.61 -9.96 -10.64
CA ASP A 446 -8.68 -10.12 -9.67
C ASP A 446 -9.94 -10.70 -10.36
N TYR A 447 -10.53 -11.71 -9.73
CA TYR A 447 -11.71 -12.40 -10.25
C TYR A 447 -12.97 -11.53 -10.11
N ASP A 448 -13.02 -10.72 -9.05
CA ASP A 448 -14.18 -9.94 -8.65
C ASP A 448 -14.17 -8.50 -9.20
N GLU A 449 -13.05 -8.04 -9.77
CA GLU A 449 -12.93 -6.69 -10.34
C GLU A 449 -13.79 -6.51 -11.62
N PRO A 450 -14.29 -5.29 -11.86
CA PRO A 450 -14.96 -4.91 -13.10
C PRO A 450 -14.22 -5.37 -14.36
N LYS A 451 -15.00 -5.70 -15.40
CA LYS A 451 -14.53 -5.99 -16.78
C LYS A 451 -13.55 -4.93 -17.35
N ASN A 452 -13.43 -3.78 -16.69
CA ASN A 452 -12.65 -2.61 -17.08
C ASN A 452 -11.12 -2.85 -17.00
N LEU A 453 -10.62 -3.71 -16.10
CA LEU A 453 -9.16 -3.98 -16.02
C LEU A 453 -8.64 -4.89 -17.14
N LYS A 454 -9.52 -5.60 -17.87
CA LYS A 454 -9.11 -6.38 -19.06
C LYS A 454 -8.54 -5.53 -20.18
N VAL A 455 -8.76 -4.21 -20.16
CA VAL A 455 -8.18 -3.27 -21.12
C VAL A 455 -6.64 -3.25 -21.07
N TYR A 456 -6.03 -3.65 -19.95
CA TYR A 456 -4.58 -3.66 -19.78
C TYR A 456 -3.91 -4.95 -20.31
N TRP A 457 -4.68 -6.01 -20.51
CA TRP A 457 -4.16 -7.32 -20.91
C TRP A 457 -3.40 -7.28 -22.25
N PRO A 458 -3.92 -6.69 -23.34
CA PRO A 458 -3.17 -6.63 -24.61
C PRO A 458 -1.77 -6.04 -24.45
N ARG A 459 -1.63 -4.98 -23.64
CA ARG A 459 -0.33 -4.33 -23.41
C ARG A 459 0.59 -5.17 -22.54
N TYR A 460 0.05 -5.82 -21.50
CA TYR A 460 0.83 -6.76 -20.70
C TYR A 460 1.33 -7.95 -21.54
N ILE A 461 0.46 -8.55 -22.35
CA ILE A 461 0.81 -9.63 -23.29
C ILE A 461 1.87 -9.15 -24.29
N ARG A 462 1.66 -8.00 -24.95
CA ARG A 462 2.63 -7.39 -25.88
C ARG A 462 3.99 -7.17 -25.20
N TYR A 463 3.99 -6.68 -23.96
CA TYR A 463 5.20 -6.49 -23.19
C TYR A 463 5.93 -7.83 -22.96
N MET A 464 5.21 -8.88 -22.57
CA MET A 464 5.79 -10.23 -22.43
C MET A 464 6.34 -10.79 -23.75
N CYS A 465 5.58 -10.67 -24.85
CA CYS A 465 6.03 -11.06 -26.19
C CYS A 465 7.34 -10.36 -26.57
N GLY A 466 7.41 -9.04 -26.37
CA GLY A 466 8.61 -8.26 -26.67
C GLY A 466 9.80 -8.66 -25.80
N GLN A 467 9.59 -8.84 -24.50
CA GLN A 467 10.64 -9.28 -23.57
C GLN A 467 11.22 -10.64 -23.98
N TRP A 468 10.37 -11.61 -24.32
CA TRP A 468 10.83 -12.93 -24.78
C TRP A 468 11.53 -12.84 -26.14
N ASN A 469 10.86 -12.28 -27.15
CA ASN A 469 11.36 -12.27 -28.53
C ASN A 469 12.63 -11.44 -28.72
N SER A 470 12.91 -10.47 -27.84
CA SER A 470 14.14 -9.66 -27.90
C SER A 470 15.43 -10.48 -27.76
N ASN A 471 15.38 -11.63 -27.08
CA ASN A 471 16.55 -12.47 -26.80
C ASN A 471 16.40 -13.91 -27.36
N ALA A 472 15.27 -14.23 -27.99
CA ALA A 472 14.98 -15.58 -28.48
C ALA A 472 15.41 -15.74 -29.96
N PRO A 473 16.05 -16.87 -30.33
CA PRO A 473 16.24 -17.25 -31.73
C PRO A 473 14.91 -17.33 -32.48
N GLU A 474 14.95 -17.17 -33.81
CA GLU A 474 13.76 -17.12 -34.67
C GLU A 474 12.83 -18.33 -34.47
N GLN A 475 13.39 -19.55 -34.39
CA GLN A 475 12.62 -20.79 -34.20
C GLN A 475 12.02 -20.93 -32.79
N LYS A 476 12.47 -20.10 -31.84
CA LYS A 476 12.03 -20.08 -30.45
C LYS A 476 11.31 -18.77 -30.11
N GLN A 477 10.91 -17.98 -31.11
CA GLN A 477 10.08 -16.81 -30.86
C GLN A 477 8.68 -17.23 -30.41
N LEU A 478 8.14 -16.46 -29.47
CA LEU A 478 6.79 -16.60 -28.97
C LEU A 478 5.82 -16.07 -30.03
N ILE A 479 4.85 -16.91 -30.43
CA ILE A 479 3.84 -16.60 -31.46
C ILE A 479 2.44 -16.44 -30.87
N ALA A 480 2.15 -17.09 -29.74
CA ALA A 480 0.89 -16.92 -29.03
C ALA A 480 1.05 -17.07 -27.50
N ILE A 481 0.16 -16.43 -26.75
CA ILE A 481 0.06 -16.54 -25.29
C ILE A 481 -1.40 -16.78 -24.90
N GLY A 482 -1.62 -17.82 -24.10
CA GLY A 482 -2.86 -18.03 -23.36
C GLY A 482 -2.69 -17.61 -21.89
N VAL A 483 -3.75 -17.13 -21.27
CA VAL A 483 -3.80 -16.88 -19.83
C VAL A 483 -4.99 -17.63 -19.28
N PHE A 484 -4.73 -18.54 -18.35
CA PHE A 484 -5.72 -19.34 -17.65
C PHE A 484 -5.72 -18.97 -16.18
N MET A 485 -6.90 -18.80 -15.63
CA MET A 485 -7.16 -18.53 -14.23
C MET A 485 -7.80 -19.77 -13.63
N LEU A 486 -7.17 -20.30 -12.60
CA LEU A 486 -7.63 -21.46 -11.86
C LEU A 486 -8.03 -21.02 -10.46
N THR A 487 -9.20 -21.47 -10.01
CA THR A 487 -9.76 -21.10 -8.70
C THR A 487 -10.09 -22.37 -7.91
N SER A 488 -9.58 -22.45 -6.69
CA SER A 488 -9.88 -23.53 -5.75
C SER A 488 -10.59 -23.01 -4.51
N LEU A 489 -11.51 -23.81 -3.97
CA LEU A 489 -12.13 -23.57 -2.67
C LEU A 489 -11.30 -24.24 -1.58
N THR A 490 -10.89 -23.44 -0.59
CA THR A 490 -10.25 -23.91 0.63
C THR A 490 -11.31 -24.37 1.62
N LYS A 491 -11.25 -25.65 2.00
CA LYS A 491 -12.10 -26.23 3.05
C LYS A 491 -11.40 -26.15 4.40
N LEU A 492 -12.19 -26.13 5.49
CA LEU A 492 -11.68 -26.05 6.87
C LEU A 492 -10.85 -27.25 7.33
N ASN A 493 -10.82 -28.34 6.56
CA ASN A 493 -9.98 -29.52 6.83
C ASN A 493 -8.60 -29.43 6.14
N GLY A 494 -8.21 -28.26 5.63
CA GLY A 494 -6.93 -28.00 4.98
C GLY A 494 -6.87 -28.42 3.52
N THR A 495 -7.91 -29.06 2.99
CA THR A 495 -7.99 -29.49 1.59
C THR A 495 -8.48 -28.38 0.68
N SER A 496 -8.02 -28.38 -0.57
CA SER A 496 -8.48 -27.48 -1.62
C SER A 496 -9.13 -28.27 -2.75
N GLU A 497 -10.27 -27.80 -3.24
CA GLU A 497 -10.97 -28.39 -4.38
C GLU A 497 -10.96 -27.41 -5.55
N LEU A 498 -10.49 -27.84 -6.73
CA LEU A 498 -10.53 -27.00 -7.93
C LEU A 498 -11.99 -26.86 -8.40
N ILE A 499 -12.48 -25.63 -8.49
CA ILE A 499 -13.87 -25.35 -8.87
C ILE A 499 -13.95 -24.76 -10.29
N GLU A 500 -12.95 -23.96 -10.69
CA GLU A 500 -12.97 -23.29 -11.98
C GLU A 500 -11.59 -23.33 -12.65
N ASN A 501 -11.59 -23.56 -13.96
CA ASN A 501 -10.45 -23.35 -14.85
C ASN A 501 -10.96 -22.57 -16.06
N LYS A 502 -10.67 -21.26 -16.08
CA LYS A 502 -11.18 -20.32 -17.06
C LYS A 502 -10.04 -19.80 -17.92
N ARG A 503 -10.14 -19.99 -19.23
CA ARG A 503 -9.29 -19.27 -20.18
C ARG A 503 -9.72 -17.80 -20.20
N ALA A 504 -8.91 -16.96 -19.58
CA ALA A 504 -9.20 -15.55 -19.44
C ALA A 504 -8.73 -14.72 -20.66
N TRP A 505 -7.74 -15.21 -21.41
CA TRP A 505 -7.26 -14.60 -22.66
C TRP A 505 -6.51 -15.57 -23.56
N LEU A 506 -6.53 -15.24 -24.85
CA LEU A 506 -5.70 -15.84 -25.86
C LEU A 506 -5.32 -14.74 -26.87
N GLY A 507 -4.02 -14.53 -27.09
CA GLY A 507 -3.55 -13.49 -28.00
C GLY A 507 -2.31 -13.91 -28.80
N ARG A 508 -2.13 -13.27 -29.97
CA ARG A 508 -0.94 -13.45 -30.83
C ARG A 508 0.17 -12.47 -30.46
N CYS A 509 1.41 -12.93 -30.54
CA CYS A 509 2.59 -12.08 -30.54
C CYS A 509 2.90 -11.56 -31.96
N PRO A 510 3.57 -10.41 -32.13
CA PRO A 510 4.11 -9.54 -31.08
C PRO A 510 3.09 -8.56 -30.48
N ASP A 511 1.95 -8.32 -31.13
CA ASP A 511 1.06 -7.19 -30.79
C ASP A 511 0.09 -7.45 -29.63
N GLY A 512 -0.03 -8.69 -29.17
CA GLY A 512 -0.94 -9.09 -28.09
C GLY A 512 -2.42 -9.06 -28.50
N GLN A 513 -2.73 -9.06 -29.80
CA GLN A 513 -4.11 -9.00 -30.30
C GLN A 513 -4.88 -10.28 -29.95
N VAL A 514 -6.13 -10.11 -29.52
CA VAL A 514 -7.03 -11.23 -29.16
C VAL A 514 -7.24 -12.14 -30.35
N ILE A 515 -7.05 -13.44 -30.13
CA ILE A 515 -7.57 -14.47 -31.04
C ILE A 515 -9.04 -14.63 -30.71
N LYS A 516 -9.93 -14.06 -31.53
CA LYS A 516 -11.36 -14.34 -31.43
C LYS A 516 -11.56 -15.80 -31.82
N GLU A 517 -12.20 -16.59 -30.96
CA GLU A 517 -12.74 -17.87 -31.40
C GLU A 517 -13.81 -17.58 -32.45
N GLU A 518 -13.71 -18.24 -33.61
CA GLU A 518 -14.90 -18.54 -34.39
C GLU A 518 -15.79 -19.37 -33.47
N THR A 519 -16.89 -18.76 -33.01
CA THR A 519 -17.94 -19.51 -32.32
C THR A 519 -18.40 -20.61 -33.26
N ASP A 520 -18.03 -21.83 -32.91
CA ASP A 520 -18.48 -23.07 -33.53
C ASP A 520 -20.01 -23.00 -33.71
N GLY A 521 -20.44 -23.05 -34.97
CA GLY A 521 -21.84 -22.94 -35.38
C GLY A 521 -22.68 -24.12 -34.92
N LYS A 522 -23.06 -24.13 -33.63
CA LYS A 522 -24.10 -25.02 -33.09
C LYS A 522 -25.06 -24.25 -32.19
N GLU A 523 -25.65 -23.19 -32.74
CA GLU A 523 -27.00 -22.82 -32.32
C GLU A 523 -27.95 -23.87 -32.92
N LYS A 524 -28.22 -24.93 -32.16
CA LYS A 524 -29.28 -25.90 -32.49
C LYS A 524 -30.58 -25.10 -32.58
N THR A 525 -31.06 -24.92 -33.80
CA THR A 525 -32.44 -24.56 -34.13
C THR A 525 -33.40 -25.50 -33.40
N ALA A 526 -34.04 -25.00 -32.33
CA ALA A 526 -35.24 -25.59 -31.80
C ALA A 526 -36.44 -24.91 -32.49
N PRO A 527 -37.34 -25.64 -33.16
CA PRO A 527 -38.51 -25.05 -33.79
C PRO A 527 -39.52 -24.66 -32.71
N THR A 528 -39.71 -23.36 -32.49
CA THR A 528 -40.80 -22.85 -31.67
C THR A 528 -42.05 -22.70 -32.54
N THR A 529 -42.95 -23.67 -32.42
CA THR A 529 -44.34 -23.57 -32.83
C THR A 529 -45.04 -22.49 -31.99
N LYS A 530 -45.53 -21.43 -32.66
CA LYS A 530 -46.56 -20.54 -32.11
C LYS A 530 -47.93 -21.22 -32.21
N PRO A 531 -48.85 -20.85 -31.32
CA PRO A 531 -50.10 -20.27 -31.82
C PRO A 531 -50.42 -18.91 -31.19
N ALA A 532 -51.28 -18.20 -31.90
CA ALA A 532 -51.61 -16.78 -31.76
C ALA A 532 -52.77 -16.50 -30.79
N SER A 533 -53.05 -15.19 -30.67
CA SER A 533 -54.18 -14.51 -29.98
C SER A 533 -54.01 -14.35 -28.46
N SER A 534 -54.31 -13.24 -27.79
CA SER A 534 -54.95 -11.96 -28.15
C SER A 534 -54.66 -10.94 -27.04
N LYS A 535 -54.41 -9.68 -27.40
CA LYS A 535 -54.47 -8.48 -26.52
C LYS A 535 -55.97 -8.13 -26.25
N PRO A 536 -56.36 -7.27 -25.26
CA PRO A 536 -55.74 -5.95 -25.01
C PRO A 536 -55.72 -5.35 -23.58
N THR A 537 -54.92 -4.27 -23.47
CA THR A 537 -55.04 -3.08 -22.58
C THR A 537 -55.00 -3.27 -21.06
N THR A 538 -54.04 -2.68 -20.33
CA THR A 538 -54.12 -1.27 -19.87
C THR A 538 -52.75 -0.59 -19.69
N LYS A 539 -52.76 0.75 -19.79
CA LYS A 539 -51.63 1.70 -19.67
C LYS A 539 -51.27 2.00 -18.20
N SER A 540 -49.97 2.16 -17.92
CA SER A 540 -49.38 3.04 -16.89
C SER A 540 -47.85 3.01 -17.06
N ALA A 541 -47.25 3.98 -17.77
CA ALA A 541 -46.60 5.19 -17.25
C ALA A 541 -45.20 4.99 -16.63
N SER A 542 -44.20 5.49 -17.37
CA SER A 542 -43.00 6.20 -16.88
C SER A 542 -41.95 5.48 -16.01
N SER A 543 -40.81 5.12 -16.61
CA SER A 543 -39.52 5.81 -16.36
C SER A 543 -38.38 5.20 -17.18
N LYS A 544 -37.57 6.07 -17.80
CA LYS A 544 -36.32 5.77 -18.52
C LYS A 544 -35.13 5.79 -17.53
N PRO A 545 -33.95 5.26 -17.92
CA PRO A 545 -33.06 4.50 -17.04
C PRO A 545 -32.00 5.36 -16.35
N ALA A 546 -31.66 4.99 -15.11
CA ALA A 546 -30.49 5.48 -14.40
C ALA A 546 -29.21 4.80 -14.94
N THR A 547 -28.29 5.63 -15.36
CA THR A 547 -26.91 5.35 -15.78
C THR A 547 -26.11 4.72 -14.64
N LYS A 548 -25.45 3.59 -14.94
CA LYS A 548 -24.49 2.90 -14.09
C LYS A 548 -23.16 3.65 -14.06
N SER A 549 -22.71 4.10 -12.89
CA SER A 549 -21.30 4.38 -12.61
C SER A 549 -20.58 3.06 -12.32
N ALA A 550 -19.42 2.88 -12.96
CA ALA A 550 -18.56 1.73 -12.76
C ALA A 550 -17.88 1.82 -11.39
N HIS A 551 -18.00 0.74 -10.62
CA HIS A 551 -17.12 0.41 -9.49
C HIS A 551 -15.88 -0.27 -10.01
#